data_AF-A0A3M6V8H1-F1
#
_entry.id   AF-A0A3M6V8H1-F1
#
_cell.length_a   1.000
_cell.length_b   1.000
_cell.length_c   1.000
_cell.angle_alpha   90.00
_cell.angle_beta   90.00
_cell.angle_gamma   90.00
#
_symmetry.space_group_name_H-M   'P 1'
#
loop_
_entity.id
_entity.type
_entity.pdbx_description
1 polymer ?
#
loop_
_entity_poly.entity_id
_entity_poly.type
_entity_poly.pdbx_seq_one_letter_code
_entity_poly.pdbx_strand_id
1 'polypeptide(L)'
;MAVQAKTVKAKSTKSYSKGEYNTKKRSASNMEDGKKSFVDQKLAKKQRKMQRPHYEMVTRAKQIWNIIRERDVDKNKRAILVDELYMLVKGKIYDVAAKHDASRVIQSLMQHGKPEHRSQIVLEMKDHLIDLAKMQYGCFLVQKMIRYGSRADRAAIVKCLTGHVVQVGTHNIAANVLEYAQEYLQPSQLTSLKLEFYGREFAHFRAESKRNLADIIAAHPEKKADVLKHLSSILNRMVDKQLLGLAFVQSLLWEYMSNAEHDDVMQMVANVRDASLALLATRNGARVVNKCVSLGAAKDRKRIIKTLKDKVLEACNHPSGYLVIMRILDVVDDSVLVQKSILAELNNELFSIAMHPSGRKVLLQLLSPLNKKYLSADDLVLLEPPTLPSVEDPTITIVNYKKDPDARREEILKGLLPKLEEMSIANTAALMRSKEGRDVIVEVAKRSESTELTNSVTAAVLAQFSMETEPLYTDANGHFALRRLIKETSMAGPLLTAVEKQLPHWATSNRGSFVVLAFLEAEHAPKNALKVVQNTLKSTMGDLKKLVDTQQGTKLLLEKLQ
;
A
#
# COMPACT_ATOMS: atom_id res chain seq x y z
N MET A 1 60.37 -44.05 -18.66
CA MET A 1 60.82 -44.15 -17.25
C MET A 1 60.38 -42.89 -16.53
N ALA A 2 59.89 -43.05 -15.30
CA ALA A 2 59.51 -42.01 -14.33
C ALA A 2 58.38 -41.05 -14.72
N VAL A 3 57.22 -41.30 -14.12
CA VAL A 3 56.05 -40.43 -14.02
C VAL A 3 56.35 -39.30 -13.03
N GLN A 4 56.16 -38.05 -13.41
CA GLN A 4 55.85 -36.96 -12.48
C GLN A 4 54.69 -36.13 -13.06
N ALA A 5 53.55 -36.24 -12.38
CA ALA A 5 52.32 -35.53 -12.69
C ALA A 5 52.25 -34.21 -11.91
N LYS A 6 51.69 -33.22 -12.60
CA LYS A 6 51.43 -31.84 -12.18
C LYS A 6 50.56 -31.74 -10.92
N THR A 7 50.93 -30.81 -10.04
CA THR A 7 50.13 -30.37 -8.89
C THR A 7 49.06 -29.38 -9.35
N VAL A 8 47.79 -29.74 -9.16
CA VAL A 8 46.62 -28.85 -9.25
C VAL A 8 45.98 -28.82 -7.87
N LYS A 9 45.87 -27.65 -7.22
CA LYS A 9 45.05 -27.46 -6.02
C LYS A 9 43.64 -27.04 -6.42
N ALA A 10 42.69 -27.93 -6.23
CA ALA A 10 41.26 -27.70 -6.38
C ALA A 10 40.53 -27.80 -5.03
N LYS A 11 39.64 -26.82 -4.83
CA LYS A 11 38.36 -26.77 -4.09
C LYS A 11 38.04 -27.91 -3.11
N SER A 12 37.84 -27.53 -1.84
CA SER A 12 37.19 -28.35 -0.83
C SER A 12 35.68 -28.44 -1.05
N THR A 13 35.23 -29.55 -1.63
CA THR A 13 33.88 -30.08 -1.46
C THR A 13 33.92 -31.12 -0.33
N LYS A 14 33.13 -30.94 0.73
CA LYS A 14 32.76 -32.05 1.63
C LYS A 14 31.27 -32.29 1.48
N SER A 15 30.98 -33.29 0.67
CA SER A 15 29.72 -34.02 0.61
C SER A 15 29.49 -34.76 1.93
N TYR A 16 28.24 -34.73 2.38
CA TYR A 16 27.73 -35.56 3.47
C TYR A 16 27.95 -37.05 3.19
N SER A 17 28.88 -37.69 3.89
CA SER A 17 28.93 -39.15 3.99
C SER A 17 28.05 -39.60 5.16
N LYS A 18 27.06 -40.45 4.86
CA LYS A 18 26.26 -41.22 5.82
C LYS A 18 27.20 -41.94 6.79
N GLY A 19 27.30 -41.42 8.02
CA GLY A 19 27.90 -42.11 9.14
C GLY A 19 26.93 -43.15 9.68
N GLU A 20 27.45 -44.34 9.89
CA GLU A 20 26.77 -45.55 10.37
C GLU A 20 25.93 -45.28 11.63
N TYR A 21 24.67 -45.74 11.59
CA TYR A 21 23.83 -45.86 12.77
C TYR A 21 24.45 -46.87 13.71
N ASN A 22 25.21 -46.39 14.69
CA ASN A 22 25.62 -47.21 15.83
C ASN A 22 24.39 -47.41 16.74
N THR A 23 23.58 -48.42 16.43
CA THR A 23 22.51 -48.91 17.30
C THR A 23 23.12 -49.59 18.53
N LYS A 24 23.67 -48.78 19.46
CA LYS A 24 23.77 -49.20 20.85
C LYS A 24 22.35 -49.44 21.36
N LYS A 25 21.93 -50.71 21.36
CA LYS A 25 20.80 -51.21 22.12
C LYS A 25 20.97 -50.70 23.56
N ARG A 26 20.23 -49.64 23.91
CA ARG A 26 20.06 -49.23 25.30
C ARG A 26 19.42 -50.42 26.02
N SER A 27 20.05 -50.88 27.09
CA SER A 27 19.43 -51.82 28.02
C SER A 27 18.09 -51.24 28.49
N ALA A 28 17.07 -52.10 28.60
CA ALA A 28 15.71 -51.73 28.97
C ALA A 28 15.61 -51.06 30.37
N SER A 29 16.69 -51.06 31.16
CA SER A 29 16.76 -50.45 32.49
C SER A 29 16.84 -48.92 32.52
N ASN A 30 17.26 -48.25 31.43
CA ASN A 30 17.47 -46.79 31.43
C ASN A 30 16.29 -45.96 30.85
N MET A 31 15.19 -46.59 30.44
CA MET A 31 13.97 -45.87 30.03
C MET A 31 13.12 -45.41 31.23
N GLU A 32 13.25 -46.05 32.39
CA GLU A 32 12.50 -45.68 33.60
C GLU A 32 13.09 -44.43 34.28
N ASP A 33 14.41 -44.28 34.33
CA ASP A 33 15.06 -43.14 35.00
C ASP A 33 14.91 -41.81 34.22
N GLY A 34 14.87 -41.85 32.88
CA GLY A 34 14.53 -40.69 32.06
C GLY A 34 13.05 -40.27 32.19
N LYS A 35 12.15 -41.24 32.41
CA LYS A 35 10.73 -40.99 32.70
C LYS A 35 10.53 -40.43 34.11
N LYS A 36 11.23 -40.96 35.13
CA LYS A 36 11.25 -40.42 36.50
C LYS A 36 11.75 -38.98 36.49
N SER A 37 12.89 -38.69 35.86
CA SER A 37 13.43 -37.33 35.72
C SER A 37 12.45 -36.34 35.06
N PHE A 38 11.73 -36.75 34.01
CA PHE A 38 10.69 -35.92 33.39
C PHE A 38 9.44 -35.74 34.28
N VAL A 39 9.01 -36.80 34.97
CA VAL A 39 7.87 -36.77 35.90
C VAL A 39 8.18 -35.92 37.13
N ASP A 40 9.39 -36.02 37.68
CA ASP A 40 9.89 -35.23 38.80
C ASP A 40 10.03 -33.75 38.42
N GLN A 41 10.53 -33.47 37.22
CA GLN A 41 10.58 -32.10 36.69
C GLN A 41 9.17 -31.53 36.45
N LYS A 42 8.21 -32.35 36.01
CA LYS A 42 6.79 -31.98 35.85
C LYS A 42 6.10 -31.76 37.21
N LEU A 43 6.38 -32.59 38.21
CA LEU A 43 5.89 -32.46 39.59
C LEU A 43 6.45 -31.21 40.27
N ALA A 44 7.76 -30.99 40.19
CA ALA A 44 8.42 -29.78 40.70
C ALA A 44 7.88 -28.51 40.03
N LYS A 45 7.62 -28.54 38.71
CA LYS A 45 6.99 -27.42 38.00
C LYS A 45 5.53 -27.21 38.43
N LYS A 46 4.80 -28.27 38.80
CA LYS A 46 3.43 -28.19 39.34
C LYS A 46 3.43 -27.61 40.76
N GLN A 47 4.33 -28.07 41.64
CA GLN A 47 4.50 -27.55 43.00
C GLN A 47 4.89 -26.06 42.99
N ARG A 48 5.86 -25.66 42.15
CA ARG A 48 6.22 -24.24 41.95
C ARG A 48 5.09 -23.37 41.40
N LYS A 49 4.12 -23.97 40.68
CA LYS A 49 2.93 -23.24 40.21
C LYS A 49 1.90 -23.07 41.32
N MET A 50 1.70 -24.09 42.15
CA MET A 50 0.78 -24.07 43.29
C MET A 50 1.16 -23.02 44.35
N GLN A 51 2.46 -22.76 44.51
CA GLN A 51 2.97 -21.74 45.43
C GLN A 51 2.82 -20.28 44.92
N ARG A 52 2.26 -20.07 43.71
CA ARG A 52 2.11 -18.71 43.17
C ARG A 52 0.91 -17.99 43.82
N PRO A 53 0.99 -16.66 44.01
CA PRO A 53 -0.14 -15.87 44.49
C PRO A 53 -1.39 -16.10 43.64
N HIS A 54 -2.54 -16.31 44.30
CA HIS A 54 -3.84 -16.52 43.67
C HIS A 54 -3.91 -17.71 42.68
N TYR A 55 -3.16 -18.79 42.93
CA TYR A 55 -3.12 -19.97 42.05
C TYR A 55 -4.51 -20.58 41.76
N GLU A 56 -5.32 -20.79 42.80
CA GLU A 56 -6.65 -21.40 42.66
C GLU A 56 -7.60 -20.51 41.84
N MET A 57 -7.66 -19.22 42.17
CA MET A 57 -8.42 -18.21 41.44
C MET A 57 -8.03 -18.19 39.95
N VAL A 58 -6.73 -18.13 39.63
CA VAL A 58 -6.26 -18.15 38.23
C VAL A 58 -6.59 -19.47 37.53
N THR A 59 -6.55 -20.60 38.24
CA THR A 59 -6.90 -21.91 37.70
C THR A 59 -8.39 -21.96 37.34
N ARG A 60 -9.27 -21.50 38.24
CA ARG A 60 -10.70 -21.37 37.97
C ARG A 60 -10.99 -20.40 36.83
N ALA A 61 -10.32 -19.25 36.81
CA ALA A 61 -10.46 -18.25 35.76
C ALA A 61 -10.10 -18.82 34.37
N LYS A 62 -9.06 -19.68 34.29
CA LYS A 62 -8.69 -20.39 33.06
C LYS A 62 -9.72 -21.42 32.63
N GLN A 63 -10.34 -22.14 33.56
CA GLN A 63 -11.42 -23.09 33.24
C GLN A 63 -12.61 -22.36 32.60
N ILE A 64 -13.03 -21.24 33.20
CA ILE A 64 -14.10 -20.42 32.64
C ILE A 64 -13.69 -19.85 31.27
N TRP A 65 -12.47 -19.32 31.16
CA TRP A 65 -11.91 -18.80 29.92
C TRP A 65 -11.94 -19.83 28.77
N ASN A 66 -11.57 -21.09 29.05
CA ASN A 66 -11.60 -22.17 28.05
C ASN A 66 -13.00 -22.43 27.50
N ILE A 67 -14.05 -22.12 28.27
CA ILE A 67 -15.43 -22.25 27.81
C ILE A 67 -15.81 -21.00 27.01
N ILE A 68 -15.70 -19.80 27.59
CA ILE A 68 -16.27 -18.58 26.98
C ILE A 68 -15.62 -18.18 25.64
N ARG A 69 -14.38 -18.63 25.39
CA ARG A 69 -13.63 -18.34 24.16
C ARG A 69 -14.09 -19.17 22.96
N GLU A 70 -14.77 -20.29 23.20
CA GLU A 70 -15.24 -21.15 22.12
C GLU A 70 -16.32 -20.42 21.31
N ARG A 71 -16.36 -20.66 20.00
CA ARG A 71 -17.26 -19.94 19.09
C ARG A 71 -18.73 -20.25 19.39
N ASP A 72 -19.03 -21.53 19.62
CA ASP A 72 -20.39 -22.09 19.64
C ASP A 72 -21.00 -22.19 21.04
N VAL A 73 -20.63 -21.28 21.94
CA VAL A 73 -21.23 -21.21 23.28
C VAL A 73 -22.53 -20.43 23.23
N ASP A 74 -23.58 -21.00 23.86
CA ASP A 74 -24.84 -20.31 24.10
C ASP A 74 -24.63 -18.91 24.73
N LYS A 75 -25.40 -17.92 24.26
CA LYS A 75 -25.22 -16.51 24.64
C LYS A 75 -25.51 -16.28 26.12
N ASN A 76 -26.55 -16.90 26.65
CA ASN A 76 -26.95 -16.75 28.05
C ASN A 76 -25.92 -17.42 28.97
N LYS A 77 -25.50 -18.64 28.62
CA LYS A 77 -24.41 -19.35 29.31
C LYS A 77 -23.12 -18.54 29.31
N ARG A 78 -22.74 -17.95 28.15
CA ARG A 78 -21.54 -17.11 28.05
C ARG A 78 -21.66 -15.88 28.96
N ALA A 79 -22.82 -15.21 28.99
CA ALA A 79 -23.04 -14.03 29.84
C ALA A 79 -22.87 -14.36 31.34
N ILE A 80 -23.47 -15.46 31.81
CA ILE A 80 -23.35 -15.91 33.22
C ILE A 80 -21.89 -16.19 33.57
N LEU A 81 -21.18 -16.93 32.71
CA LEU A 81 -19.77 -17.27 32.93
C LEU A 81 -18.85 -16.05 32.88
N VAL A 82 -19.18 -15.05 32.07
CA VAL A 82 -18.45 -13.77 32.01
C VAL A 82 -18.66 -12.96 33.29
N ASP A 83 -19.88 -12.94 33.85
CA ASP A 83 -20.17 -12.31 35.14
C ASP A 83 -19.40 -13.01 36.28
N GLU A 84 -19.45 -14.35 36.32
CA GLU A 84 -18.69 -15.15 37.30
C GLU A 84 -17.18 -14.88 37.18
N LEU A 85 -16.66 -14.89 35.94
CA LEU A 85 -15.25 -14.65 35.69
C LEU A 85 -14.82 -13.24 36.13
N TYR A 86 -15.63 -12.22 35.86
CA TYR A 86 -15.34 -10.86 36.29
C TYR A 86 -15.31 -10.77 37.83
N MET A 87 -16.33 -11.29 38.51
CA MET A 87 -16.39 -11.29 39.98
C MET A 87 -15.19 -12.02 40.61
N LEU A 88 -14.74 -13.11 39.99
CA LEU A 88 -13.59 -13.88 40.46
C LEU A 88 -12.28 -13.09 40.43
N VAL A 89 -12.07 -12.22 39.44
CA VAL A 89 -10.80 -11.51 39.23
C VAL A 89 -10.83 -10.04 39.65
N LYS A 90 -12.00 -9.49 39.99
CA LYS A 90 -12.18 -8.10 40.41
C LYS A 90 -11.24 -7.74 41.57
N GLY A 91 -10.55 -6.60 41.46
CA GLY A 91 -9.56 -6.14 42.45
C GLY A 91 -8.20 -6.85 42.37
N LYS A 92 -8.02 -7.79 41.43
CA LYS A 92 -6.78 -8.55 41.18
C LYS A 92 -6.49 -8.66 39.69
N ILE A 93 -7.07 -7.79 38.87
CA ILE A 93 -7.02 -7.84 37.41
C ILE A 93 -5.58 -7.66 36.93
N TYR A 94 -4.82 -6.75 37.54
CA TYR A 94 -3.40 -6.57 37.22
C TYR A 94 -2.59 -7.85 37.48
N ASP A 95 -2.76 -8.49 38.64
CA ASP A 95 -2.03 -9.71 38.99
C ASP A 95 -2.35 -10.89 38.06
N VAL A 96 -3.56 -10.93 37.51
CA VAL A 96 -3.95 -11.92 36.51
C VAL A 96 -3.39 -11.56 35.13
N ALA A 97 -3.47 -10.28 34.74
CA ALA A 97 -3.01 -9.78 33.45
C ALA A 97 -1.49 -9.86 33.29
N ALA A 98 -0.74 -9.57 34.35
CA ALA A 98 0.72 -9.60 34.34
C ALA A 98 1.29 -11.02 34.20
N LYS A 99 0.49 -12.06 34.49
CA LYS A 99 0.90 -13.46 34.32
C LYS A 99 0.86 -13.86 32.85
N HIS A 100 2.01 -14.35 32.36
CA HIS A 100 2.22 -14.87 31.01
C HIS A 100 1.08 -15.76 30.50
N ASP A 101 0.63 -16.70 31.33
CA ASP A 101 -0.34 -17.72 30.96
C ASP A 101 -1.80 -17.35 31.28
N ALA A 102 -2.07 -16.17 31.84
CA ALA A 102 -3.40 -15.73 32.25
C ALA A 102 -3.86 -14.38 31.67
N SER A 103 -2.99 -13.62 31.00
CA SER A 103 -3.34 -12.37 30.30
C SER A 103 -4.55 -12.50 29.35
N ARG A 104 -4.67 -13.64 28.65
CA ARG A 104 -5.79 -13.94 27.74
C ARG A 104 -7.15 -14.01 28.43
N VAL A 105 -7.19 -14.34 29.72
CA VAL A 105 -8.42 -14.36 30.51
C VAL A 105 -9.02 -12.95 30.57
N ILE A 106 -8.20 -11.96 30.91
CA ILE A 106 -8.64 -10.56 31.00
C ILE A 106 -8.94 -9.99 29.60
N GLN A 107 -8.18 -10.37 28.57
CA GLN A 107 -8.49 -10.00 27.19
C GLN A 107 -9.86 -10.53 26.73
N SER A 108 -10.24 -11.75 27.12
CA SER A 108 -11.57 -12.30 26.85
C SER A 108 -12.67 -11.59 27.65
N LEU A 109 -12.39 -11.16 28.88
CA LEU A 109 -13.32 -10.28 29.62
C LEU A 109 -13.52 -8.94 28.92
N MET A 110 -12.49 -8.33 28.33
CA MET A 110 -12.67 -7.13 27.52
C MET A 110 -13.55 -7.39 26.28
N GLN A 111 -13.42 -8.56 25.66
CA GLN A 111 -14.13 -8.91 24.44
C GLN A 111 -15.61 -9.27 24.67
N HIS A 112 -15.91 -10.02 25.74
CA HIS A 112 -17.25 -10.55 26.00
C HIS A 112 -17.94 -9.91 27.21
N GLY A 113 -17.21 -9.13 28.02
CA GLY A 113 -17.73 -8.41 29.18
C GLY A 113 -18.78 -7.37 28.81
N LYS A 114 -19.65 -7.10 29.78
CA LYS A 114 -20.61 -5.98 29.73
C LYS A 114 -19.87 -4.63 29.80
N PRO A 115 -20.47 -3.52 29.33
CA PRO A 115 -19.84 -2.20 29.38
C PRO A 115 -19.30 -1.83 30.77
N GLU A 116 -20.00 -2.22 31.83
CA GLU A 116 -19.62 -1.96 33.22
C GLU A 116 -18.33 -2.72 33.58
N HIS A 117 -18.22 -4.00 33.21
CA HIS A 117 -17.01 -4.79 33.44
C HIS A 117 -15.81 -4.18 32.73
N ARG A 118 -15.99 -3.76 31.47
CA ARG A 118 -14.92 -3.15 30.67
C ARG A 118 -14.44 -1.86 31.31
N SER A 119 -15.37 -0.99 31.72
CA SER A 119 -15.05 0.28 32.38
C SER A 119 -14.31 0.06 33.70
N GLN A 120 -14.71 -0.95 34.48
CA GLN A 120 -14.04 -1.32 35.72
C GLN A 120 -12.65 -1.92 35.48
N ILE A 121 -12.48 -2.76 34.44
CA ILE A 121 -11.15 -3.22 34.02
C ILE A 121 -10.27 -2.02 33.66
N VAL A 122 -10.76 -1.06 32.86
CA VAL A 122 -9.98 0.12 32.51
C VAL A 122 -9.60 0.93 33.76
N LEU A 123 -10.53 1.10 34.69
CA LEU A 123 -10.30 1.81 35.95
C LEU A 123 -9.21 1.16 36.79
N GLU A 124 -9.27 -0.15 37.00
CA GLU A 124 -8.31 -0.90 37.82
C GLU A 124 -6.90 -0.92 37.20
N MET A 125 -6.81 -0.80 35.88
CA MET A 125 -5.53 -0.86 35.17
C MET A 125 -4.88 0.52 34.93
N LYS A 126 -5.49 1.63 35.37
CA LYS A 126 -5.02 3.00 35.07
C LYS A 126 -3.57 3.24 35.46
N ASP A 127 -3.19 2.82 36.67
CA ASP A 127 -1.85 3.09 37.24
C ASP A 127 -0.77 2.15 36.66
N HIS A 128 -1.19 1.05 36.01
CA HIS A 128 -0.29 0.06 35.43
C HIS A 128 -0.27 0.09 33.89
N LEU A 129 -1.00 1.02 33.27
CA LEU A 129 -1.25 1.01 31.83
C LEU A 129 0.05 1.08 31.00
N ILE A 130 1.01 1.91 31.43
CA ILE A 130 2.29 2.09 30.74
C ILE A 130 3.16 0.83 30.86
N ASP A 131 3.16 0.18 32.02
CA ASP A 131 3.93 -1.04 32.24
C ASP A 131 3.36 -2.19 31.42
N LEU A 132 2.03 -2.37 31.42
CA LEU A 132 1.36 -3.35 30.57
C LEU A 132 1.68 -3.14 29.10
N ALA A 133 1.67 -1.89 28.62
CA ALA A 133 1.95 -1.57 27.23
C ALA A 133 3.35 -2.06 26.80
N LYS A 134 4.32 -2.06 27.72
CA LYS A 134 5.69 -2.55 27.49
C LYS A 134 5.83 -4.07 27.62
N MET A 135 4.89 -4.75 28.29
CA MET A 135 4.93 -6.20 28.47
C MET A 135 4.56 -6.94 27.18
N GLN A 136 5.28 -8.04 26.89
CA GLN A 136 5.07 -8.91 25.72
C GLN A 136 3.62 -9.38 25.53
N TYR A 137 2.89 -9.61 26.63
CA TYR A 137 1.48 -10.04 26.59
C TYR A 137 0.50 -8.98 27.12
N GLY A 138 1.00 -8.02 27.92
CA GLY A 138 0.18 -6.94 28.46
C GLY A 138 -0.24 -5.94 27.39
N CYS A 139 0.57 -5.73 26.35
CA CYS A 139 0.27 -4.80 25.28
C CYS A 139 -1.04 -5.16 24.55
N PHE A 140 -1.32 -6.44 24.37
CA PHE A 140 -2.58 -6.92 23.78
C PHE A 140 -3.79 -6.62 24.66
N LEU A 141 -3.62 -6.60 25.99
CA LEU A 141 -4.70 -6.18 26.88
C LEU A 141 -4.98 -4.68 26.70
N VAL A 142 -3.96 -3.84 26.64
CA VAL A 142 -4.14 -2.39 26.38
C VAL A 142 -4.81 -2.16 25.02
N GLN A 143 -4.43 -2.91 23.98
CA GLN A 143 -5.11 -2.88 22.68
C GLN A 143 -6.59 -3.27 22.78
N LYS A 144 -6.92 -4.32 23.56
CA LYS A 144 -8.30 -4.76 23.80
C LYS A 144 -9.10 -3.72 24.60
N MET A 145 -8.47 -3.03 25.55
CA MET A 145 -9.05 -1.90 26.28
C MET A 145 -9.40 -0.75 25.33
N ILE A 146 -8.51 -0.40 24.40
CA ILE A 146 -8.75 0.62 23.38
C ILE A 146 -9.91 0.20 22.44
N ARG A 147 -9.90 -1.05 21.95
CA ARG A 147 -10.93 -1.56 21.03
C ARG A 147 -12.33 -1.61 21.65
N TYR A 148 -12.47 -2.25 22.80
CA TYR A 148 -13.77 -2.56 23.39
C TYR A 148 -14.26 -1.56 24.45
N GLY A 149 -13.38 -0.67 24.92
CA GLY A 149 -13.72 0.39 25.85
C GLY A 149 -14.69 1.41 25.25
N SER A 150 -15.47 2.05 26.14
CA SER A 150 -16.34 3.17 25.81
C SER A 150 -15.55 4.41 25.39
N ARG A 151 -16.25 5.45 24.91
CA ARG A 151 -15.62 6.75 24.62
C ARG A 151 -14.92 7.34 25.85
N ALA A 152 -15.53 7.19 27.03
CA ALA A 152 -14.95 7.64 28.30
C ALA A 152 -13.70 6.83 28.67
N ASP A 153 -13.72 5.51 28.48
CA ASP A 153 -12.57 4.64 28.72
C ASP A 153 -11.39 5.00 27.83
N ARG A 154 -11.63 5.20 26.53
CA ARG A 154 -10.59 5.63 25.59
C ARG A 154 -10.00 6.99 25.98
N ALA A 155 -10.83 7.93 26.43
CA ALA A 155 -10.34 9.20 26.93
C ALA A 155 -9.48 9.05 28.20
N ALA A 156 -9.85 8.15 29.11
CA ALA A 156 -9.05 7.83 30.29
C ALA A 156 -7.71 7.17 29.92
N ILE A 157 -7.70 6.24 28.96
CA ILE A 157 -6.47 5.60 28.44
C ILE A 157 -5.55 6.65 27.81
N VAL A 158 -6.09 7.55 26.98
CA VAL A 158 -5.31 8.66 26.39
C VAL A 158 -4.72 9.55 27.47
N LYS A 159 -5.48 9.86 28.53
CA LYS A 159 -4.99 10.63 29.67
C LYS A 159 -3.82 9.92 30.38
N CYS A 160 -3.89 8.60 30.57
CA CYS A 160 -2.79 7.82 31.14
C CYS A 160 -1.55 7.77 30.23
N LEU A 161 -1.74 7.69 28.91
CA LEU A 161 -0.65 7.70 27.93
C LEU A 161 0.05 9.07 27.86
N THR A 162 -0.68 10.16 28.09
CA THR A 162 -0.15 11.53 28.04
C THR A 162 0.99 11.71 29.03
N GLY A 163 2.11 12.27 28.57
CA GLY A 163 3.36 12.42 29.34
C GLY A 163 4.31 11.22 29.20
N HIS A 164 3.85 10.12 28.60
CA HIS A 164 4.62 8.90 28.36
C HIS A 164 4.59 8.47 26.90
N VAL A 165 4.00 9.26 25.99
CA VAL A 165 3.75 8.82 24.61
C VAL A 165 5.07 8.60 23.87
N VAL A 166 6.09 9.44 24.08
CA VAL A 166 7.41 9.23 23.46
C VAL A 166 8.06 7.96 24.00
N GLN A 167 7.91 7.68 25.30
CA GLN A 167 8.42 6.46 25.92
C GLN A 167 7.74 5.21 25.34
N VAL A 168 6.42 5.25 25.15
CA VAL A 168 5.63 4.16 24.57
C VAL A 168 5.96 3.99 23.08
N GLY A 169 5.97 5.07 22.30
CA GLY A 169 6.19 5.04 20.85
C GLY A 169 7.60 4.64 20.44
N THR A 170 8.59 4.79 21.32
CA THR A 170 9.97 4.34 21.06
C THR A 170 10.27 2.95 21.63
N HIS A 171 9.28 2.22 22.15
CA HIS A 171 9.47 0.88 22.71
C HIS A 171 9.06 -0.21 21.70
N ASN A 172 9.91 -1.25 21.52
CA ASN A 172 9.72 -2.31 20.52
C ASN A 172 8.34 -3.00 20.59
N ILE A 173 7.80 -3.13 21.80
CA ILE A 173 6.49 -3.75 22.02
C ILE A 173 5.39 -2.70 22.12
N ALA A 174 5.65 -1.59 22.83
CA ALA A 174 4.59 -0.66 23.24
C ALA A 174 4.21 0.30 22.09
N ALA A 175 5.09 0.50 21.11
CA ALA A 175 4.78 1.29 19.92
C ALA A 175 3.56 0.71 19.15
N ASN A 176 3.37 -0.61 19.21
CA ASN A 176 2.19 -1.27 18.63
C ASN A 176 0.88 -0.88 19.32
N VAL A 177 0.92 -0.37 20.55
CA VAL A 177 -0.29 0.18 21.20
C VAL A 177 -0.70 1.48 20.52
N LEU A 178 0.24 2.37 20.18
CA LEU A 178 -0.05 3.59 19.44
C LEU A 178 -0.47 3.30 18.01
N GLU A 179 0.15 2.31 17.36
CA GLU A 179 -0.27 1.85 16.04
C GLU A 179 -1.72 1.37 16.05
N TYR A 180 -2.05 0.49 16.98
CA TYR A 180 -3.40 -0.05 17.12
C TYR A 180 -4.42 1.03 17.50
N ALA A 181 -3.99 2.06 18.25
CA ALA A 181 -4.85 3.16 18.66
C ALA A 181 -5.38 3.97 17.47
N GLN A 182 -4.69 4.00 16.34
CA GLN A 182 -5.12 4.74 15.15
C GLN A 182 -6.49 4.31 14.60
N GLU A 183 -6.88 3.05 14.80
CA GLU A 183 -8.15 2.52 14.31
C GLU A 183 -9.35 2.91 15.21
N TYR A 184 -9.13 3.13 16.51
CA TYR A 184 -10.22 3.23 17.50
C TYR A 184 -10.32 4.59 18.21
N LEU A 185 -9.24 5.38 18.23
CA LEU A 185 -9.23 6.70 18.83
C LEU A 185 -9.78 7.75 17.87
N GLN A 186 -10.35 8.82 18.43
CA GLN A 186 -10.80 9.96 17.65
C GLN A 186 -9.59 10.72 17.06
N PRO A 187 -9.73 11.38 15.90
CA PRO A 187 -8.65 12.16 15.30
C PRO A 187 -8.02 13.18 16.26
N SER A 188 -8.82 13.84 17.11
CA SER A 188 -8.34 14.78 18.13
C SER A 188 -7.49 14.12 19.22
N GLN A 189 -7.81 12.87 19.59
CA GLN A 189 -7.04 12.11 20.57
C GLN A 189 -5.69 11.68 20.00
N LEU A 190 -5.67 11.17 18.76
CA LEU A 190 -4.42 10.82 18.06
C LEU A 190 -3.52 12.02 17.88
N THR A 191 -4.10 13.16 17.49
CA THR A 191 -3.39 14.43 17.38
C THR A 191 -2.78 14.82 18.73
N SER A 192 -3.54 14.69 19.82
CA SER A 192 -3.04 15.01 21.17
C SER A 192 -1.86 14.12 21.59
N LEU A 193 -1.90 12.82 21.25
CA LEU A 193 -0.77 11.91 21.51
C LEU A 193 0.48 12.29 20.71
N LYS A 194 0.32 12.73 19.45
CA LYS A 194 1.45 13.16 18.61
C LYS A 194 2.18 14.40 19.15
N LEU A 195 1.48 15.31 19.82
CA LEU A 195 2.05 16.57 20.30
C LEU A 195 3.30 16.38 21.17
N GLU A 196 3.34 15.32 21.99
CA GLU A 196 4.47 15.05 22.87
C GLU A 196 5.77 14.76 22.09
N PHE A 197 5.68 14.31 20.83
CA PHE A 197 6.85 14.10 19.97
C PHE A 197 7.49 15.39 19.47
N TYR A 198 6.74 16.50 19.50
CA TYR A 198 7.23 17.82 19.09
C TYR A 198 7.82 18.60 20.27
N GLY A 199 7.58 18.15 21.50
CA GLY A 199 8.06 18.79 22.73
C GLY A 199 7.06 18.56 23.86
N ARG A 200 7.55 18.49 25.10
CA ARG A 200 6.71 18.21 26.27
C ARG A 200 5.72 19.35 26.56
N GLU A 201 6.11 20.58 26.26
CA GLU A 201 5.25 21.75 26.43
C GLU A 201 4.01 21.72 25.54
N PHE A 202 4.09 21.05 24.38
CA PHE A 202 2.97 20.97 23.44
C PHE A 202 1.94 19.91 23.85
N ALA A 203 2.31 18.95 24.71
CA ALA A 203 1.42 17.89 25.19
C ALA A 203 0.21 18.43 25.99
N HIS A 204 0.38 19.57 26.67
CA HIS A 204 -0.67 20.22 27.46
C HIS A 204 -1.32 21.42 26.76
N PHE A 205 -0.84 21.75 25.57
CA PHE A 205 -1.32 22.91 24.83
C PHE A 205 -2.77 22.68 24.39
N ARG A 206 -3.69 23.54 24.84
CA ARG A 206 -5.11 23.51 24.48
C ARG A 206 -5.40 24.62 23.47
N ALA A 207 -4.86 24.53 22.25
CA ALA A 207 -5.25 25.44 21.17
C ALA A 207 -6.38 24.87 20.31
N GLU A 208 -7.26 25.76 19.86
CA GLU A 208 -8.53 25.46 19.18
C GLU A 208 -8.39 25.14 17.67
N SER A 209 -7.20 25.31 17.09
CA SER A 209 -6.91 25.02 15.67
C SER A 209 -5.94 23.86 15.48
N LYS A 210 -5.96 23.26 14.28
CA LYS A 210 -5.26 22.03 13.83
C LYS A 210 -3.80 21.96 14.35
N ARG A 211 -3.35 20.76 14.76
CA ARG A 211 -2.11 20.55 15.52
C ARG A 211 -1.19 19.47 14.95
N ASN A 212 -0.75 19.66 13.72
CA ASN A 212 0.41 18.92 13.19
C ASN A 212 1.70 19.72 13.40
N LEU A 213 2.85 19.15 13.05
CA LEU A 213 4.14 19.81 13.21
C LEU A 213 4.22 21.16 12.47
N ALA A 214 3.66 21.27 11.27
CA ALA A 214 3.68 22.51 10.49
C ALA A 214 2.89 23.63 11.19
N ASP A 215 1.75 23.29 11.81
CA ASP A 215 0.95 24.25 12.58
C ASP A 215 1.74 24.77 13.80
N ILE A 216 2.50 23.90 14.48
CA ILE A 216 3.36 24.29 15.63
C ILE A 216 4.49 25.20 15.18
N ILE A 217 5.16 24.87 14.08
CA ILE A 217 6.25 25.68 13.53
C ILE A 217 5.72 27.04 13.07
N ALA A 218 4.53 27.09 12.46
CA ALA A 218 3.92 28.36 12.05
C ALA A 218 3.53 29.24 13.25
N ALA A 219 3.06 28.64 14.34
CA ALA A 219 2.71 29.36 15.57
C ALA A 219 3.94 29.79 16.39
N HIS A 220 5.02 29.01 16.33
CA HIS A 220 6.25 29.23 17.08
C HIS A 220 7.51 29.08 16.19
N PRO A 221 7.73 29.99 15.22
CA PRO A 221 8.87 29.89 14.30
C PRO A 221 10.22 29.87 15.02
N GLU A 222 10.34 30.56 16.15
CA GLU A 222 11.53 30.61 16.99
C GLU A 222 11.91 29.25 17.59
N LYS A 223 10.94 28.34 17.75
CA LYS A 223 11.16 26.99 18.28
C LYS A 223 11.43 25.95 17.21
N LYS A 224 11.32 26.30 15.92
CA LYS A 224 11.42 25.36 14.79
C LYS A 224 12.66 24.46 14.89
N ALA A 225 13.84 25.05 15.09
CA ALA A 225 15.10 24.33 15.13
C ALA A 225 15.14 23.29 16.27
N ASP A 226 14.72 23.70 17.48
CA ASP A 226 14.71 22.82 18.65
C ASP A 226 13.70 21.67 18.52
N VAL A 227 12.51 21.97 18.01
CA VAL A 227 11.45 20.96 17.77
C VAL A 227 11.91 19.92 16.76
N LEU A 228 12.50 20.35 15.64
CA LEU A 228 12.99 19.45 14.60
C LEU A 228 14.16 18.62 15.10
N LYS A 229 15.12 19.22 15.83
CA LYS A 229 16.24 18.50 16.44
C LYS A 229 15.75 17.44 17.43
N HIS A 230 14.77 17.78 18.27
CA HIS A 230 14.15 16.84 19.21
C HIS A 230 13.48 15.67 18.49
N LEU A 231 12.63 15.97 17.49
CA LEU A 231 11.92 14.96 16.72
C LEU A 231 12.87 14.05 15.94
N SER A 232 13.92 14.61 15.34
CA SER A 232 14.98 13.86 14.65
C SER A 232 15.65 12.84 15.59
N SER A 233 16.01 13.25 16.80
CA SER A 233 16.58 12.35 17.83
C SER A 233 15.62 11.20 18.18
N ILE A 234 14.31 11.47 18.28
CA ILE A 234 13.30 10.43 18.52
C ILE A 234 13.20 9.48 17.32
N LEU A 235 13.11 10.02 16.10
CA LEU A 235 12.98 9.23 14.87
C LEU A 235 14.19 8.32 14.67
N ASN A 236 15.42 8.80 14.92
CA ASN A 236 16.62 7.95 14.84
C ASN A 236 16.55 6.77 15.82
N ARG A 237 16.07 6.96 17.06
CA ARG A 237 15.82 5.85 18.00
C ARG A 237 14.76 4.86 17.49
N MET A 238 13.75 5.35 16.77
CA MET A 238 12.73 4.49 16.16
C MET A 238 13.28 3.70 14.97
N VAL A 239 14.20 4.30 14.21
CA VAL A 239 14.93 3.66 13.10
C VAL A 239 15.79 2.52 13.65
N ASP A 240 16.61 2.78 14.68
CA ASP A 240 17.47 1.77 15.32
C ASP A 240 16.68 0.57 15.83
N LYS A 241 15.45 0.81 16.26
CA LYS A 241 14.50 -0.19 16.77
C LYS A 241 13.61 -0.81 15.69
N GLN A 242 13.83 -0.48 14.41
CA GLN A 242 13.10 -1.00 13.25
C GLN A 242 11.58 -0.74 13.32
N LEU A 243 11.17 0.40 13.87
CA LEU A 243 9.75 0.76 14.06
C LEU A 243 9.12 1.44 12.83
N LEU A 244 9.87 1.56 11.73
CA LEU A 244 9.43 2.25 10.51
C LEU A 244 8.26 1.56 9.80
N GLY A 245 7.92 0.31 10.15
CA GLY A 245 6.74 -0.38 9.63
C GLY A 245 5.41 0.09 10.22
N LEU A 246 5.43 0.92 11.28
CA LEU A 246 4.21 1.40 11.95
C LEU A 246 3.71 2.69 11.30
N ALA A 247 2.44 2.74 10.89
CA ALA A 247 1.83 3.92 10.28
C ALA A 247 1.97 5.18 11.16
N PHE A 248 1.95 5.02 12.48
CA PHE A 248 2.10 6.13 13.43
C PHE A 248 3.47 6.78 13.27
N VAL A 249 4.53 5.96 13.23
CA VAL A 249 5.92 6.40 13.04
C VAL A 249 6.11 7.00 11.65
N GLN A 250 5.54 6.38 10.62
CA GLN A 250 5.61 6.89 9.25
C GLN A 250 4.98 8.28 9.11
N SER A 251 3.91 8.55 9.85
CA SER A 251 3.28 9.87 9.86
C SER A 251 4.15 10.94 10.53
N LEU A 252 4.84 10.62 11.64
CA LEU A 252 5.82 11.52 12.27
C LEU A 252 7.02 11.78 11.36
N LEU A 253 7.51 10.73 10.68
CA LEU A 253 8.62 10.82 9.75
C LEU A 253 8.27 11.71 8.54
N TRP A 254 7.05 11.58 7.99
CA TRP A 254 6.57 12.45 6.92
C TRP A 254 6.48 13.92 7.37
N GLU A 255 5.92 14.17 8.56
CA GLU A 255 5.83 15.53 9.11
C GLU A 255 7.22 16.13 9.31
N TYR A 256 8.17 15.38 9.89
CA TYR A 256 9.57 15.82 10.02
C TYR A 256 10.19 16.17 8.66
N MET A 257 10.18 15.22 7.71
CA MET A 257 10.83 15.43 6.40
C MET A 257 10.18 16.53 5.58
N SER A 258 8.92 16.88 5.85
CA SER A 258 8.22 17.98 5.16
C SER A 258 8.60 19.36 5.68
N ASN A 259 9.12 19.46 6.91
CA ASN A 259 9.41 20.72 7.58
C ASN A 259 10.90 20.95 7.90
N ALA A 260 11.71 19.89 7.84
CA ALA A 260 13.16 19.93 8.07
C ALA A 260 13.91 20.57 6.89
N GLU A 261 15.10 21.10 7.21
CA GLU A 261 16.01 21.68 6.21
C GLU A 261 16.65 20.60 5.35
N HIS A 262 17.23 21.02 4.22
CA HIS A 262 17.73 20.08 3.22
C HIS A 262 18.75 19.08 3.78
N ASP A 263 19.75 19.56 4.52
CA ASP A 263 20.82 18.72 5.07
C ASP A 263 20.29 17.70 6.08
N ASP A 264 19.38 18.13 6.95
CA ASP A 264 18.70 17.27 7.92
C ASP A 264 17.84 16.19 7.24
N VAL A 265 17.16 16.56 6.15
CA VAL A 265 16.40 15.61 5.33
C VAL A 265 17.35 14.59 4.71
N MET A 266 18.50 15.02 4.17
CA MET A 266 19.48 14.12 3.56
C MET A 266 20.10 13.15 4.56
N GLN A 267 20.38 13.61 5.78
CA GLN A 267 20.82 12.73 6.86
C GLN A 267 19.75 11.69 7.19
N MET A 268 18.47 12.09 7.28
CA MET A 268 17.37 11.16 7.51
C MET A 268 17.19 10.17 6.35
N VAL A 269 17.33 10.61 5.10
CA VAL A 269 17.29 9.73 3.91
C VAL A 269 18.32 8.60 4.04
N ALA A 270 19.54 8.92 4.46
CA ALA A 270 20.59 7.92 4.64
C ALA A 270 20.22 6.85 5.70
N ASN A 271 19.47 7.24 6.73
CA ASN A 271 19.04 6.38 7.83
C ASN A 271 17.83 5.50 7.47
N VAL A 272 16.92 5.98 6.61
CA VAL A 272 15.64 5.27 6.33
C VAL A 272 15.62 4.50 5.01
N ARG A 273 16.52 4.78 4.06
CA ARG A 273 16.51 4.19 2.70
C ARG A 273 16.46 2.66 2.66
N ASP A 274 17.12 1.99 3.61
CA ASP A 274 17.19 0.52 3.65
C ASP A 274 15.88 -0.12 4.19
N ALA A 275 14.96 0.69 4.74
CA ALA A 275 13.64 0.27 5.22
C ALA A 275 12.50 0.58 4.22
N SER A 276 12.83 0.92 2.97
CA SER A 276 11.84 1.40 1.99
C SER A 276 10.66 0.45 1.80
N LEU A 277 10.88 -0.87 1.77
CA LEU A 277 9.81 -1.85 1.64
C LEU A 277 8.81 -1.80 2.81
N ALA A 278 9.29 -1.64 4.05
CA ALA A 278 8.43 -1.51 5.23
C ALA A 278 7.61 -0.20 5.21
N LEU A 279 8.18 0.86 4.62
CA LEU A 279 7.52 2.16 4.46
C LEU A 279 6.42 2.13 3.40
N LEU A 280 6.47 1.23 2.41
CA LEU A 280 5.47 1.19 1.34
C LEU A 280 4.05 0.81 1.80
N ALA A 281 3.91 0.20 2.99
CA ALA A 281 2.63 -0.29 3.50
C ALA A 281 1.57 0.80 3.72
N THR A 282 1.96 2.08 3.81
CA THR A 282 1.01 3.19 4.00
C THR A 282 1.26 4.35 3.04
N ARG A 283 0.28 5.26 2.92
CA ARG A 283 0.42 6.47 2.12
C ARG A 283 1.54 7.39 2.62
N ASN A 284 1.66 7.57 3.94
CA ASN A 284 2.71 8.44 4.51
C ASN A 284 4.10 7.84 4.32
N GLY A 285 4.25 6.53 4.51
CA GLY A 285 5.53 5.87 4.25
C GLY A 285 5.90 5.88 2.76
N ALA A 286 4.94 5.71 1.85
CA ALA A 286 5.18 5.90 0.42
C ALA A 286 5.60 7.34 0.06
N ARG A 287 5.01 8.37 0.70
CA ARG A 287 5.44 9.78 0.56
C ARG A 287 6.87 9.99 1.05
N VAL A 288 7.23 9.40 2.19
CA VAL A 288 8.61 9.39 2.71
C VAL A 288 9.57 8.78 1.68
N VAL A 289 9.27 7.59 1.16
CA VAL A 289 10.15 6.93 0.18
C VAL A 289 10.21 7.71 -1.14
N ASN A 290 9.09 8.28 -1.62
CA ASN A 290 9.08 9.16 -2.79
C ASN A 290 10.01 10.36 -2.57
N LYS A 291 9.97 11.00 -1.39
CA LYS A 291 10.89 12.11 -1.04
C LYS A 291 12.34 11.62 -0.94
N CYS A 292 12.59 10.42 -0.42
CA CYS A 292 13.93 9.81 -0.41
C CYS A 292 14.47 9.57 -1.82
N VAL A 293 13.66 9.09 -2.76
CA VAL A 293 14.05 8.90 -4.15
C VAL A 293 14.28 10.25 -4.85
N SER A 294 13.43 11.24 -4.56
CA SER A 294 13.48 12.59 -5.11
C SER A 294 14.74 13.36 -4.72
N LEU A 295 15.15 13.25 -3.46
CA LEU A 295 16.26 14.05 -2.90
C LEU A 295 17.57 13.28 -2.78
N GLY A 296 17.48 11.96 -2.54
CA GLY A 296 18.65 11.11 -2.28
C GLY A 296 19.65 11.09 -3.43
N ALA A 297 20.92 10.88 -3.09
CA ALA A 297 21.99 10.72 -4.06
C ALA A 297 21.86 9.40 -4.83
N ALA A 298 22.68 9.20 -5.87
CA ALA A 298 22.68 7.97 -6.66
C ALA A 298 22.84 6.68 -5.81
N LYS A 299 23.65 6.75 -4.73
CA LYS A 299 23.82 5.65 -3.78
C LYS A 299 22.53 5.34 -3.01
N ASP A 300 21.76 6.35 -2.63
CA ASP A 300 20.49 6.21 -1.92
C ASP A 300 19.45 5.58 -2.83
N ARG A 301 19.25 6.16 -4.02
CA ARG A 301 18.31 5.64 -5.04
C ARG A 301 18.59 4.17 -5.35
N LYS A 302 19.88 3.81 -5.52
CA LYS A 302 20.30 2.42 -5.74
C LYS A 302 19.97 1.49 -4.58
N ARG A 303 20.11 1.93 -3.34
CA ARG A 303 19.75 1.13 -2.16
C ARG A 303 18.24 0.94 -2.06
N ILE A 304 17.46 2.00 -2.26
CA ILE A 304 15.99 1.93 -2.30
C ILE A 304 15.54 0.91 -3.35
N ILE A 305 16.01 1.03 -4.60
CA ILE A 305 15.66 0.08 -5.68
C ILE A 305 16.00 -1.37 -5.28
N LYS A 306 17.16 -1.61 -4.66
CA LYS A 306 17.54 -2.96 -4.22
C LYS A 306 16.61 -3.55 -3.17
N THR A 307 16.02 -2.73 -2.30
CA THR A 307 15.04 -3.23 -1.30
C THR A 307 13.69 -3.62 -1.92
N LEU A 308 13.39 -3.14 -3.14
CA LEU A 308 12.16 -3.44 -3.87
C LEU A 308 12.28 -4.64 -4.81
N LYS A 309 13.48 -5.21 -4.93
CA LYS A 309 13.73 -6.37 -5.79
C LYS A 309 12.78 -7.52 -5.40
N ASP A 310 12.26 -8.22 -6.41
CA ASP A 310 11.30 -9.32 -6.29
C ASP A 310 9.94 -8.88 -5.73
N LYS A 311 9.72 -7.56 -5.58
CA LYS A 311 8.53 -6.93 -5.00
C LYS A 311 8.00 -5.78 -5.85
N VAL A 312 8.53 -5.60 -7.06
CA VAL A 312 8.18 -4.47 -7.93
C VAL A 312 6.71 -4.55 -8.36
N LEU A 313 6.22 -5.73 -8.74
CA LEU A 313 4.80 -5.91 -9.10
C LEU A 313 3.87 -5.58 -7.92
N GLU A 314 4.20 -6.08 -6.72
CA GLU A 314 3.44 -5.78 -5.50
C GLU A 314 3.43 -4.27 -5.23
N ALA A 315 4.56 -3.59 -5.40
CA ALA A 315 4.66 -2.14 -5.25
C ALA A 315 3.82 -1.38 -6.30
N CYS A 316 3.85 -1.79 -7.57
CA CYS A 316 3.00 -1.22 -8.64
C CYS A 316 1.51 -1.34 -8.34
N ASN A 317 1.08 -2.48 -7.79
CA ASN A 317 -0.32 -2.73 -7.51
C ASN A 317 -0.76 -2.22 -6.12
N HIS A 318 0.19 -1.87 -5.25
CA HIS A 318 -0.13 -1.31 -3.93
C HIS A 318 -0.85 0.05 -4.05
N PRO A 319 -1.86 0.38 -3.21
CA PRO A 319 -2.59 1.65 -3.24
C PRO A 319 -1.74 2.92 -3.05
N SER A 320 -0.51 2.77 -2.55
CA SER A 320 0.45 3.88 -2.42
C SER A 320 1.83 3.56 -2.99
N GLY A 321 2.17 2.28 -3.21
CA GLY A 321 3.51 1.88 -3.65
C GLY A 321 3.82 2.31 -5.09
N TYR A 322 2.79 2.42 -5.94
CA TYR A 322 2.95 2.83 -7.34
C TYR A 322 3.61 4.20 -7.49
N LEU A 323 3.41 5.11 -6.52
CA LEU A 323 4.04 6.44 -6.49
C LEU A 323 5.56 6.37 -6.38
N VAL A 324 6.06 5.37 -5.66
CA VAL A 324 7.51 5.17 -5.51
C VAL A 324 8.08 4.62 -6.82
N ILE A 325 7.37 3.71 -7.47
CA ILE A 325 7.80 3.18 -8.77
C ILE A 325 7.80 4.28 -9.83
N MET A 326 6.72 5.08 -9.93
CA MET A 326 6.69 6.26 -10.81
C MET A 326 7.86 7.20 -10.53
N ARG A 327 8.10 7.53 -9.27
CA ARG A 327 9.19 8.45 -8.92
C ARG A 327 10.56 7.88 -9.26
N ILE A 328 10.79 6.58 -9.08
CA ILE A 328 12.02 5.91 -9.51
C ILE A 328 12.22 6.06 -11.02
N LEU A 329 11.18 5.81 -11.81
CA LEU A 329 11.22 5.95 -13.27
C LEU A 329 11.46 7.41 -13.69
N ASP A 330 10.92 8.37 -12.95
CA ASP A 330 11.00 9.79 -13.27
C ASP A 330 12.34 10.44 -12.93
N VAL A 331 13.12 9.95 -11.95
CA VAL A 331 14.31 10.69 -11.46
C VAL A 331 15.61 9.88 -11.43
N VAL A 332 15.60 8.58 -11.70
CA VAL A 332 16.82 7.76 -11.63
C VAL A 332 17.55 7.79 -12.97
N ASP A 333 18.73 8.42 -12.98
CA ASP A 333 19.57 8.57 -14.18
C ASP A 333 20.22 7.25 -14.65
N ASP A 334 20.47 6.31 -13.73
CA ASP A 334 21.01 4.97 -14.00
C ASP A 334 19.91 4.09 -14.63
N SER A 335 19.70 4.29 -15.93
CA SER A 335 18.71 3.56 -16.74
C SER A 335 18.99 2.05 -16.78
N VAL A 336 20.25 1.64 -16.71
CA VAL A 336 20.64 0.22 -16.67
C VAL A 336 20.13 -0.44 -15.38
N LEU A 337 20.26 0.23 -14.24
CA LEU A 337 19.70 -0.24 -12.97
C LEU A 337 18.17 -0.31 -13.04
N VAL A 338 17.50 0.73 -13.57
CA VAL A 338 16.05 0.75 -13.75
C VAL A 338 15.59 -0.40 -14.64
N GLN A 339 16.26 -0.63 -15.77
CA GLN A 339 15.97 -1.73 -16.69
C GLN A 339 16.08 -3.09 -15.99
N LYS A 340 17.17 -3.32 -15.25
CA LYS A 340 17.47 -4.63 -14.64
C LYS A 340 16.65 -4.93 -13.39
N SER A 341 16.33 -3.92 -12.58
CA SER A 341 15.70 -4.11 -11.28
C SER A 341 14.23 -3.73 -11.24
N ILE A 342 13.74 -2.90 -12.16
CA ILE A 342 12.34 -2.50 -12.22
C ILE A 342 11.69 -3.11 -13.46
N LEU A 343 12.12 -2.71 -14.66
CA LEU A 343 11.43 -3.10 -15.89
C LEU A 343 11.51 -4.60 -16.18
N ALA A 344 12.62 -5.26 -15.81
CA ALA A 344 12.76 -6.71 -15.97
C ALA A 344 11.63 -7.49 -15.27
N GLU A 345 11.24 -7.07 -14.07
CA GLU A 345 10.14 -7.69 -13.31
C GLU A 345 8.77 -7.34 -13.91
N LEU A 346 8.59 -6.12 -14.46
CA LEU A 346 7.32 -5.70 -15.06
C LEU A 346 7.01 -6.42 -16.38
N ASN A 347 8.03 -6.78 -17.17
CA ASN A 347 7.85 -7.27 -18.54
C ASN A 347 6.92 -8.48 -18.67
N ASN A 348 6.95 -9.40 -17.69
CA ASN A 348 6.13 -10.61 -17.74
C ASN A 348 4.70 -10.38 -17.23
N GLU A 349 4.43 -9.22 -16.64
CA GLU A 349 3.22 -8.92 -15.89
C GLU A 349 2.49 -7.69 -16.46
N LEU A 350 2.89 -7.20 -17.64
CA LEU A 350 2.39 -5.96 -18.23
C LEU A 350 0.86 -5.95 -18.37
N PHE A 351 0.25 -7.07 -18.75
CA PHE A 351 -1.21 -7.17 -18.85
C PHE A 351 -1.89 -7.04 -17.48
N SER A 352 -1.37 -7.76 -16.47
CA SER A 352 -1.86 -7.67 -15.08
C SER A 352 -1.76 -6.25 -14.54
N ILE A 353 -0.63 -5.58 -14.79
CA ILE A 353 -0.39 -4.19 -14.40
C ILE A 353 -1.37 -3.25 -15.12
N ALA A 354 -1.54 -3.39 -16.45
CA ALA A 354 -2.43 -2.56 -17.25
C ALA A 354 -3.90 -2.66 -16.82
N MET A 355 -4.30 -3.83 -16.33
CA MET A 355 -5.65 -4.11 -15.83
C MET A 355 -5.84 -3.71 -14.36
N HIS A 356 -4.78 -3.34 -13.64
CA HIS A 356 -4.86 -3.02 -12.21
C HIS A 356 -5.10 -1.52 -11.95
N PRO A 357 -5.94 -1.15 -10.95
CA PRO A 357 -6.26 0.24 -10.69
C PRO A 357 -5.08 1.18 -10.39
N SER A 358 -4.10 0.69 -9.63
CA SER A 358 -2.86 1.41 -9.31
C SER A 358 -1.77 1.15 -10.35
N GLY A 359 -1.69 -0.10 -10.85
CA GLY A 359 -0.60 -0.56 -11.69
C GLY A 359 -0.57 0.18 -13.03
N ARG A 360 -1.76 0.35 -13.63
CA ARG A 360 -1.91 1.06 -14.91
C ARG A 360 -1.32 2.45 -14.86
N LYS A 361 -1.40 3.13 -13.71
CA LYS A 361 -0.91 4.49 -13.59
C LYS A 361 0.61 4.56 -13.80
N VAL A 362 1.36 3.53 -13.40
CA VAL A 362 2.82 3.46 -13.63
C VAL A 362 3.13 3.46 -15.13
N LEU A 363 2.38 2.67 -15.90
CA LEU A 363 2.51 2.65 -17.37
C LEU A 363 2.06 3.97 -17.99
N LEU A 364 0.94 4.53 -17.51
CA LEU A 364 0.39 5.79 -18.01
C LEU A 364 1.29 6.99 -17.69
N GLN A 365 2.04 6.98 -16.58
CA GLN A 365 3.02 8.02 -16.29
C GLN A 365 4.20 8.00 -17.28
N LEU A 366 4.57 6.81 -17.77
CA LEU A 366 5.57 6.69 -18.85
C LEU A 366 4.97 7.07 -20.22
N LEU A 367 3.72 6.73 -20.51
CA LEU A 367 3.14 6.99 -21.83
C LEU A 367 2.59 8.43 -21.98
N SER A 368 2.08 9.00 -20.89
CA SER A 368 1.34 10.27 -20.83
C SER A 368 1.63 10.97 -19.49
N PRO A 369 2.84 11.53 -19.32
CA PRO A 369 3.34 12.03 -18.04
C PRO A 369 2.48 13.16 -17.47
N LEU A 370 2.33 13.20 -16.14
CA LEU A 370 1.65 14.27 -15.40
C LEU A 370 0.23 14.57 -15.88
N ASN A 371 -0.43 13.58 -16.48
CA ASN A 371 -1.76 13.75 -17.04
C ASN A 371 -2.83 13.69 -15.94
N LYS A 372 -3.56 14.79 -15.75
CA LYS A 372 -4.63 14.97 -14.76
C LYS A 372 -5.80 13.99 -14.94
N LYS A 373 -5.91 13.36 -16.11
CA LYS A 373 -6.88 12.29 -16.37
C LYS A 373 -6.58 11.01 -15.59
N TYR A 374 -5.29 10.72 -15.38
CA TYR A 374 -4.81 9.46 -14.80
C TYR A 374 -4.32 9.60 -13.36
N LEU A 375 -3.91 10.81 -12.99
CA LEU A 375 -3.30 11.13 -11.71
C LEU A 375 -4.20 12.03 -10.87
N SER A 376 -4.24 11.75 -9.56
CA SER A 376 -4.93 12.64 -8.63
C SER A 376 -4.10 13.91 -8.37
N ALA A 377 -4.71 14.94 -7.80
CA ALA A 377 -4.01 16.17 -7.42
C ALA A 377 -2.82 15.89 -6.47
N ASP A 378 -2.99 14.96 -5.53
CA ASP A 378 -1.92 14.55 -4.61
C ASP A 378 -0.79 13.81 -5.34
N ASP A 379 -1.12 12.96 -6.33
CA ASP A 379 -0.10 12.27 -7.14
C ASP A 379 0.74 13.28 -7.94
N LEU A 380 0.10 14.32 -8.51
CA LEU A 380 0.78 15.36 -9.27
C LEU A 380 1.75 16.15 -8.40
N VAL A 381 1.32 16.60 -7.21
CA VAL A 381 2.20 17.28 -6.24
C VAL A 381 3.40 16.40 -5.88
N LEU A 382 3.17 15.10 -5.67
CA LEU A 382 4.24 14.15 -5.35
C LEU A 382 5.11 13.73 -6.55
N LEU A 383 4.81 14.20 -7.76
CA LEU A 383 5.59 13.96 -8.98
C LEU A 383 6.17 15.23 -9.57
N GLU A 384 5.95 16.40 -8.95
CA GLU A 384 6.61 17.65 -9.33
C GLU A 384 8.14 17.46 -9.41
N PRO A 385 8.81 18.17 -10.34
CA PRO A 385 10.27 18.15 -10.46
C PRO A 385 10.93 18.34 -9.09
N PRO A 386 11.78 17.40 -8.64
CA PRO A 386 12.41 17.53 -7.34
C PRO A 386 13.39 18.70 -7.40
N THR A 387 13.37 19.57 -6.40
CA THR A 387 14.28 20.72 -6.31
C THR A 387 15.14 20.68 -5.05
N LEU A 388 16.29 21.34 -5.12
CA LEU A 388 17.28 21.52 -4.06
C LEU A 388 17.65 23.00 -3.95
N PRO A 389 18.04 23.49 -2.76
CA PRO A 389 18.72 24.78 -2.65
C PRO A 389 19.99 24.81 -3.51
N SER A 390 20.28 25.93 -4.17
CA SER A 390 21.52 26.13 -4.89
C SER A 390 22.70 26.19 -3.91
N VAL A 391 23.84 25.65 -4.33
CA VAL A 391 25.10 25.71 -3.55
C VAL A 391 25.62 27.15 -3.47
N GLU A 392 25.37 27.95 -4.51
CA GLU A 392 25.82 29.35 -4.59
C GLU A 392 24.91 30.30 -3.81
N ASP A 393 23.60 30.07 -3.84
CA ASP A 393 22.60 30.85 -3.13
C ASP A 393 21.45 29.93 -2.62
N PRO A 394 21.41 29.61 -1.33
CA PRO A 394 20.38 28.75 -0.74
C PRO A 394 18.94 29.27 -0.88
N THR A 395 18.74 30.55 -1.24
CA THR A 395 17.42 31.12 -1.51
C THR A 395 16.87 30.73 -2.88
N ILE A 396 17.73 30.28 -3.79
CA ILE A 396 17.39 29.82 -5.13
C ILE A 396 17.24 28.31 -5.14
N THR A 397 16.19 27.78 -5.76
CA THR A 397 15.99 26.33 -5.93
C THR A 397 16.35 25.87 -7.35
N ILE A 398 17.11 24.78 -7.45
CA ILE A 398 17.52 24.12 -8.70
C ILE A 398 16.94 22.71 -8.78
N VAL A 399 16.81 22.15 -9.98
CA VAL A 399 16.29 20.78 -10.17
C VAL A 399 17.30 19.70 -9.75
N ASN A 400 16.81 18.59 -9.18
CA ASN A 400 17.63 17.48 -8.64
C ASN A 400 17.75 16.27 -9.60
N TYR A 401 17.95 16.54 -10.87
CA TYR A 401 18.27 15.53 -11.87
C TYR A 401 19.29 16.09 -12.85
N LYS A 402 20.15 15.20 -13.38
CA LYS A 402 21.15 15.59 -14.38
C LYS A 402 20.64 15.39 -15.80
N LYS A 403 19.88 14.32 -16.02
CA LYS A 403 19.28 13.99 -17.32
C LYS A 403 17.92 14.65 -17.44
N ASP A 404 17.65 15.22 -18.63
CA ASP A 404 16.32 15.72 -18.99
C ASP A 404 15.24 14.64 -18.78
N PRO A 405 14.09 14.97 -18.15
CA PRO A 405 13.04 13.99 -17.86
C PRO A 405 12.45 13.32 -19.09
N ASP A 406 12.29 14.05 -20.19
CA ASP A 406 11.71 13.50 -21.42
C ASP A 406 12.72 12.57 -22.10
N ALA A 407 13.99 12.97 -22.18
CA ALA A 407 15.06 12.11 -22.68
C ALA A 407 15.19 10.79 -21.89
N ARG A 408 15.09 10.84 -20.55
CA ARG A 408 15.08 9.63 -19.70
C ARG A 408 13.88 8.75 -20.02
N ARG A 409 12.70 9.34 -20.17
CA ARG A 409 11.47 8.62 -20.47
C ARG A 409 11.54 7.93 -21.83
N GLU A 410 12.06 8.61 -22.85
CA GLU A 410 12.26 8.02 -24.18
C GLU A 410 13.25 6.85 -24.15
N GLU A 411 14.32 6.94 -23.37
CA GLU A 411 15.27 5.83 -23.18
C GLU A 411 14.60 4.58 -22.59
N ILE A 412 13.74 4.76 -21.57
CA ILE A 412 12.95 3.69 -20.95
C ILE A 412 11.95 3.11 -21.96
N LEU A 413 11.22 3.97 -22.66
CA LEU A 413 10.18 3.58 -23.61
C LEU A 413 10.75 2.87 -24.84
N LYS A 414 11.98 3.18 -25.27
CA LYS A 414 12.65 2.47 -26.37
C LYS A 414 12.69 0.96 -26.17
N GLY A 415 12.85 0.49 -24.92
CA GLY A 415 12.84 -0.94 -24.59
C GLY A 415 11.48 -1.48 -24.17
N LEU A 416 10.59 -0.63 -23.65
CA LEU A 416 9.31 -1.04 -23.08
C LEU A 416 8.14 -0.98 -24.08
N LEU A 417 8.13 0.00 -24.98
CA LEU A 417 7.03 0.22 -25.93
C LEU A 417 6.76 -1.01 -26.82
N PRO A 418 7.76 -1.68 -27.43
CA PRO A 418 7.50 -2.87 -28.23
C PRO A 418 6.81 -4.00 -27.44
N LYS A 419 7.13 -4.14 -26.15
CA LYS A 419 6.49 -5.13 -25.26
C LYS A 419 5.07 -4.73 -24.87
N LEU A 420 4.83 -3.42 -24.72
CA LEU A 420 3.48 -2.91 -24.49
C LEU A 420 2.61 -3.07 -25.75
N GLU A 421 3.19 -2.93 -26.94
CA GLU A 421 2.52 -3.23 -28.21
C GLU A 421 2.17 -4.71 -28.29
N GLU A 422 3.13 -5.61 -28.07
CA GLU A 422 2.91 -7.07 -28.05
C GLU A 422 1.82 -7.47 -27.05
N MET A 423 1.89 -6.96 -25.82
CA MET A 423 0.88 -7.18 -24.79
C MET A 423 -0.49 -6.65 -25.23
N SER A 424 -0.52 -5.47 -25.85
CA SER A 424 -1.76 -4.87 -26.34
C SER A 424 -2.37 -5.69 -27.45
N ILE A 425 -1.59 -6.10 -28.45
CA ILE A 425 -2.00 -6.94 -29.58
C ILE A 425 -2.60 -8.26 -29.10
N ALA A 426 -1.95 -8.92 -28.13
CA ALA A 426 -2.39 -10.19 -27.59
C ALA A 426 -3.68 -10.08 -26.74
N ASN A 427 -3.99 -8.90 -26.19
CA ASN A 427 -5.09 -8.70 -25.23
C ASN A 427 -6.07 -7.58 -25.61
N THR A 428 -6.11 -7.18 -26.89
CA THR A 428 -6.83 -6.00 -27.37
C THR A 428 -8.27 -5.89 -26.85
N ALA A 429 -9.07 -6.94 -27.05
CA ALA A 429 -10.48 -6.93 -26.65
C ALA A 429 -10.65 -6.80 -25.13
N ALA A 430 -9.82 -7.49 -24.34
CA ALA A 430 -9.87 -7.44 -22.88
C ALA A 430 -9.48 -6.04 -22.36
N LEU A 431 -8.45 -5.43 -22.95
CA LEU A 431 -8.02 -4.07 -22.62
C LEU A 431 -9.12 -3.05 -22.93
N MET A 432 -9.68 -3.09 -24.14
CA MET A 432 -10.72 -2.13 -24.56
C MET A 432 -11.99 -2.21 -23.71
N ARG A 433 -12.34 -3.41 -23.22
CA ARG A 433 -13.53 -3.64 -22.35
C ARG A 433 -13.28 -3.36 -20.88
N SER A 434 -12.05 -3.07 -20.50
CA SER A 434 -11.68 -2.74 -19.11
C SER A 434 -11.71 -1.23 -18.87
N LYS A 435 -12.18 -0.83 -17.69
CA LYS A 435 -12.09 0.57 -17.25
C LYS A 435 -10.64 1.02 -17.14
N GLU A 436 -9.77 0.12 -16.68
CA GLU A 436 -8.34 0.30 -16.50
C GLU A 436 -7.59 0.18 -17.83
N GLY A 437 -7.75 -0.96 -18.51
CA GLY A 437 -6.95 -1.34 -19.68
C GLY A 437 -7.14 -0.41 -20.89
N ARG A 438 -8.34 0.16 -21.05
CA ARG A 438 -8.67 1.03 -22.19
C ARG A 438 -7.80 2.27 -22.28
N ASP A 439 -7.39 2.82 -21.14
CA ASP A 439 -6.53 4.00 -21.12
C ASP A 439 -5.11 3.63 -21.54
N VAL A 440 -4.62 2.45 -21.13
CA VAL A 440 -3.28 1.96 -21.49
C VAL A 440 -3.18 1.71 -22.99
N ILE A 441 -4.11 0.95 -23.59
CA ILE A 441 -4.04 0.65 -25.03
C ILE A 441 -4.15 1.92 -25.88
N VAL A 442 -4.93 2.93 -25.45
CA VAL A 442 -5.00 4.23 -26.16
C VAL A 442 -3.65 4.95 -26.10
N GLU A 443 -3.03 5.06 -24.92
CA GLU A 443 -1.75 5.77 -24.81
C GLU A 443 -0.59 4.99 -25.45
N VAL A 444 -0.67 3.66 -25.54
CA VAL A 444 0.24 2.85 -26.36
C VAL A 444 0.04 3.18 -27.84
N ALA A 445 -1.21 3.15 -28.33
CA ALA A 445 -1.54 3.42 -29.73
C ALA A 445 -1.11 4.82 -30.19
N LYS A 446 -1.16 5.83 -29.32
CA LYS A 446 -0.67 7.19 -29.61
C LYS A 446 0.82 7.25 -29.94
N ARG A 447 1.62 6.35 -29.37
CA ARG A 447 3.07 6.32 -29.53
C ARG A 447 3.54 5.21 -30.48
N SER A 448 2.62 4.36 -30.92
CA SER A 448 2.88 3.18 -31.72
C SER A 448 2.75 3.50 -33.21
N GLU A 449 3.69 2.98 -33.99
CA GLU A 449 3.59 2.93 -35.46
C GLU A 449 3.21 1.51 -35.94
N SER A 450 2.84 0.61 -35.02
CA SER A 450 2.55 -0.79 -35.31
C SER A 450 1.24 -0.96 -36.09
N THR A 451 1.37 -1.42 -37.33
CA THR A 451 0.22 -1.84 -38.15
C THR A 451 -0.46 -3.07 -37.56
N GLU A 452 0.29 -3.96 -36.89
CA GLU A 452 -0.26 -5.13 -36.21
C GLU A 452 -1.19 -4.74 -35.05
N LEU A 453 -0.84 -3.71 -34.28
CA LEU A 453 -1.73 -3.17 -33.24
C LEU A 453 -3.02 -2.62 -33.86
N THR A 454 -2.90 -1.84 -34.94
CA THR A 454 -4.07 -1.33 -35.67
C THR A 454 -4.95 -2.47 -36.21
N ASN A 455 -4.34 -3.53 -36.74
CA ASN A 455 -5.04 -4.71 -37.25
C ASN A 455 -5.74 -5.46 -36.11
N SER A 456 -5.09 -5.64 -34.95
CA SER A 456 -5.69 -6.29 -33.79
C SER A 456 -6.88 -5.50 -33.24
N VAL A 457 -6.78 -4.17 -33.15
CA VAL A 457 -7.91 -3.29 -32.81
C VAL A 457 -9.04 -3.45 -33.81
N THR A 458 -8.73 -3.42 -35.11
CA THR A 458 -9.73 -3.60 -36.17
C THR A 458 -10.44 -4.96 -36.06
N ALA A 459 -9.68 -6.03 -35.84
CA ALA A 459 -10.22 -7.37 -35.65
C ALA A 459 -11.11 -7.45 -34.41
N ALA A 460 -10.70 -6.86 -33.29
CA ALA A 460 -11.51 -6.82 -32.06
C ALA A 460 -12.82 -6.05 -32.24
N VAL A 461 -12.81 -4.98 -33.05
CA VAL A 461 -13.98 -4.17 -33.39
C VAL A 461 -14.96 -4.91 -34.30
N LEU A 462 -14.45 -5.71 -35.23
CA LEU A 462 -15.24 -6.50 -36.18
C LEU A 462 -15.60 -7.90 -35.66
N ALA A 463 -15.09 -8.30 -34.50
CA ALA A 463 -15.32 -9.62 -33.93
C ALA A 463 -16.81 -9.91 -33.75
N GLN A 464 -17.18 -11.17 -34.01
CA GLN A 464 -18.54 -11.65 -33.78
C GLN A 464 -18.86 -11.61 -32.28
N PHE A 465 -20.08 -11.20 -31.97
CA PHE A 465 -20.59 -11.05 -30.61
C PHE A 465 -21.51 -12.22 -30.26
N SER A 466 -21.51 -12.61 -28.98
CA SER A 466 -22.40 -13.64 -28.44
C SER A 466 -23.50 -13.02 -27.58
N MET A 467 -24.44 -13.83 -27.10
CA MET A 467 -25.43 -13.37 -26.10
C MET A 467 -24.77 -12.84 -24.81
N GLU A 468 -23.53 -13.23 -24.52
CA GLU A 468 -22.79 -12.84 -23.31
C GLU A 468 -21.81 -11.68 -23.54
N THR A 469 -21.51 -11.33 -24.79
CA THR A 469 -20.50 -10.32 -25.13
C THR A 469 -21.04 -9.32 -26.14
N GLU A 470 -21.43 -8.13 -25.68
CA GLU A 470 -21.89 -7.06 -26.56
C GLU A 470 -20.78 -6.59 -27.51
N PRO A 471 -21.11 -6.08 -28.72
CA PRO A 471 -20.13 -5.41 -29.58
C PRO A 471 -19.39 -4.27 -28.88
N LEU A 472 -18.12 -4.01 -29.27
CA LEU A 472 -17.33 -2.94 -28.64
C LEU A 472 -17.96 -1.56 -28.76
N TYR A 473 -18.69 -1.26 -29.84
CA TYR A 473 -19.33 0.04 -30.03
C TYR A 473 -20.54 0.27 -29.12
N THR A 474 -21.11 -0.79 -28.51
CA THR A 474 -22.17 -0.69 -27.50
C THR A 474 -21.70 -1.01 -26.08
N ASP A 475 -20.54 -1.65 -25.91
CA ASP A 475 -19.98 -2.00 -24.60
C ASP A 475 -19.71 -0.76 -23.74
N ALA A 476 -19.99 -0.85 -22.44
CA ALA A 476 -19.86 0.27 -21.49
C ALA A 476 -18.45 0.87 -21.40
N ASN A 477 -17.40 0.09 -21.60
CA ASN A 477 -16.01 0.55 -21.65
C ASN A 477 -15.46 0.59 -23.07
N GLY A 478 -15.82 -0.39 -23.90
CA GLY A 478 -15.39 -0.55 -25.28
C GLY A 478 -15.72 0.67 -26.13
N HIS A 479 -16.91 1.26 -25.98
CA HIS A 479 -17.27 2.42 -26.79
C HIS A 479 -16.42 3.65 -26.42
N PHE A 480 -16.04 3.80 -25.15
CA PHE A 480 -15.10 4.86 -24.75
C PHE A 480 -13.70 4.59 -25.29
N ALA A 481 -13.22 3.34 -25.21
CA ALA A 481 -11.92 2.96 -25.77
C ALA A 481 -11.87 3.27 -27.27
N LEU A 482 -12.89 2.82 -28.01
CA LEU A 482 -12.99 3.00 -29.45
C LEU A 482 -13.09 4.47 -29.86
N ARG A 483 -13.92 5.27 -29.16
CA ARG A 483 -13.99 6.73 -29.39
C ARG A 483 -12.61 7.39 -29.23
N ARG A 484 -11.87 7.03 -28.19
CA ARG A 484 -10.55 7.60 -27.94
C ARG A 484 -9.51 7.14 -28.96
N LEU A 485 -9.51 5.86 -29.34
CA LEU A 485 -8.64 5.35 -30.40
C LEU A 485 -8.91 6.07 -31.74
N ILE A 486 -10.17 6.30 -32.07
CA ILE A 486 -10.54 7.05 -33.28
C ILE A 486 -10.09 8.51 -33.17
N LYS A 487 -10.38 9.18 -32.04
CA LYS A 487 -10.15 10.63 -31.93
C LYS A 487 -8.69 11.02 -31.76
N GLU A 488 -7.97 10.25 -30.96
CA GLU A 488 -6.69 10.64 -30.40
C GLU A 488 -5.50 9.89 -31.02
N THR A 489 -5.71 9.07 -32.05
CA THR A 489 -4.63 8.29 -32.71
C THR A 489 -4.75 8.33 -34.24
N SER A 490 -3.74 7.81 -34.94
CA SER A 490 -3.75 7.65 -36.40
C SER A 490 -4.72 6.57 -36.91
N MET A 491 -5.41 5.84 -36.02
CA MET A 491 -6.28 4.72 -36.38
C MET A 491 -7.63 5.13 -36.99
N ALA A 492 -7.99 6.43 -36.99
CA ALA A 492 -9.26 6.91 -37.54
C ALA A 492 -9.52 6.44 -38.98
N GLY A 493 -8.53 6.59 -39.87
CA GLY A 493 -8.64 6.19 -41.28
C GLY A 493 -8.78 4.68 -41.49
N PRO A 494 -7.86 3.87 -40.96
CA PRO A 494 -7.94 2.41 -41.04
C PRO A 494 -9.25 1.85 -40.45
N LEU A 495 -9.67 2.34 -39.27
CA LEU A 495 -10.91 1.88 -38.65
C LEU A 495 -12.14 2.28 -39.46
N LEU A 496 -12.19 3.51 -39.98
CA LEU A 496 -13.33 3.97 -40.79
C LEU A 496 -13.52 3.08 -42.02
N THR A 497 -12.42 2.80 -42.72
CA THR A 497 -12.41 1.91 -43.90
C THR A 497 -12.92 0.51 -43.55
N ALA A 498 -12.50 -0.02 -42.39
CA ALA A 498 -12.86 -1.37 -41.97
C ALA A 498 -14.32 -1.50 -41.54
N VAL A 499 -14.90 -0.46 -40.93
CA VAL A 499 -16.25 -0.50 -40.32
C VAL A 499 -17.32 0.22 -41.11
N GLU A 500 -17.00 0.76 -42.29
CA GLU A 500 -17.89 1.59 -43.11
C GLU A 500 -19.26 0.94 -43.29
N LYS A 501 -19.29 -0.35 -43.66
CA LYS A 501 -20.55 -1.07 -43.92
C LYS A 501 -21.41 -1.27 -42.68
N GLN A 502 -20.82 -1.19 -41.49
CA GLN A 502 -21.47 -1.43 -40.20
C GLN A 502 -21.97 -0.13 -39.56
N LEU A 503 -21.49 1.05 -39.99
CA LEU A 503 -21.88 2.35 -39.43
C LEU A 503 -23.41 2.59 -39.35
N PRO A 504 -24.22 2.21 -40.36
CA PRO A 504 -25.67 2.40 -40.28
C PRO A 504 -26.29 1.64 -39.11
N HIS A 505 -25.79 0.45 -38.81
CA HIS A 505 -26.24 -0.35 -37.68
C HIS A 505 -25.73 0.24 -36.36
N TRP A 506 -24.47 0.67 -36.29
CA TRP A 506 -23.90 1.25 -35.08
C TRP A 506 -24.65 2.50 -34.62
N ALA A 507 -25.02 3.37 -35.56
CA ALA A 507 -25.77 4.60 -35.32
C ALA A 507 -27.19 4.38 -34.76
N THR A 508 -27.71 3.15 -34.77
CA THR A 508 -29.03 2.87 -34.16
C THR A 508 -29.01 2.83 -32.63
N SER A 509 -27.82 2.76 -32.03
CA SER A 509 -27.63 2.74 -30.58
C SER A 509 -27.01 4.05 -30.09
N ASN A 510 -27.42 4.51 -28.90
CA ASN A 510 -26.89 5.76 -28.33
C ASN A 510 -25.35 5.76 -28.20
N ARG A 511 -24.76 4.66 -27.71
CA ARG A 511 -23.30 4.50 -27.58
C ARG A 511 -22.61 4.40 -28.94
N GLY A 512 -23.18 3.64 -29.88
CA GLY A 512 -22.65 3.52 -31.23
C GLY A 512 -22.68 4.85 -31.97
N SER A 513 -23.72 5.67 -31.82
CA SER A 513 -23.76 7.03 -32.39
C SER A 513 -22.62 7.92 -31.91
N PHE A 514 -22.22 7.82 -30.63
CA PHE A 514 -21.03 8.52 -30.14
C PHE A 514 -19.72 7.99 -30.76
N VAL A 515 -19.67 6.71 -31.13
CA VAL A 515 -18.52 6.13 -31.86
C VAL A 515 -18.51 6.62 -33.31
N VAL A 516 -19.66 6.65 -33.99
CA VAL A 516 -19.73 7.19 -35.36
C VAL A 516 -19.37 8.67 -35.39
N LEU A 517 -19.87 9.45 -34.43
CA LEU A 517 -19.51 10.86 -34.24
C LEU A 517 -18.00 11.04 -34.06
N ALA A 518 -17.32 10.12 -33.38
CA ALA A 518 -15.88 10.20 -33.16
C ALA A 518 -15.08 10.26 -34.48
N PHE A 519 -15.53 9.58 -35.55
CA PHE A 519 -14.87 9.66 -36.86
C PHE A 519 -14.95 11.06 -37.49
N LEU A 520 -15.97 11.84 -37.16
CA LEU A 520 -16.15 13.23 -37.62
C LEU A 520 -15.37 14.24 -36.76
N GLU A 521 -14.96 13.82 -35.56
CA GLU A 521 -14.24 14.64 -34.58
C GLU A 521 -12.76 14.27 -34.45
N ALA A 522 -12.28 13.29 -35.22
CA ALA A 522 -10.92 12.78 -35.07
C ALA A 522 -9.87 13.79 -35.55
N GLU A 523 -8.81 13.95 -34.75
CA GLU A 523 -7.69 14.86 -35.05
C GLU A 523 -6.98 14.47 -36.36
N HIS A 524 -6.91 13.16 -36.62
CA HIS A 524 -6.33 12.58 -37.83
C HIS A 524 -7.38 11.96 -38.76
N ALA A 525 -8.60 12.53 -38.79
CA ALA A 525 -9.66 12.06 -39.68
C ALA A 525 -9.23 12.12 -41.15
N PRO A 526 -9.53 11.10 -41.97
CA PRO A 526 -9.31 11.20 -43.41
C PRO A 526 -10.17 12.35 -43.97
N LYS A 527 -9.65 13.11 -44.95
CA LYS A 527 -10.29 14.33 -45.48
C LYS A 527 -11.72 14.10 -45.99
N ASN A 528 -12.04 12.87 -46.39
CA ASN A 528 -13.35 12.46 -46.89
C ASN A 528 -14.25 11.83 -45.80
N ALA A 529 -13.85 11.77 -44.52
CA ALA A 529 -14.60 11.12 -43.46
C ALA A 529 -16.06 11.58 -43.40
N LEU A 530 -16.30 12.90 -43.46
CA LEU A 530 -17.67 13.44 -43.46
C LEU A 530 -18.49 12.92 -44.65
N LYS A 531 -17.93 12.94 -45.86
CA LYS A 531 -18.62 12.44 -47.06
C LYS A 531 -18.90 10.95 -46.98
N VAL A 532 -17.93 10.17 -46.49
CA VAL A 532 -18.08 8.72 -46.29
C VAL A 532 -19.24 8.48 -45.32
N VAL A 533 -19.19 9.04 -44.11
CA VAL A 533 -20.25 8.84 -43.10
C VAL A 533 -21.62 9.33 -43.59
N GLN A 534 -21.70 10.51 -44.25
CA GLN A 534 -22.95 11.02 -44.82
C GLN A 534 -23.55 10.06 -45.86
N ASN A 535 -22.72 9.57 -46.79
CA ASN A 535 -23.17 8.65 -47.85
C ASN A 535 -23.63 7.32 -47.26
N THR A 536 -22.87 6.77 -46.33
CA THR A 536 -23.14 5.49 -45.67
C THR A 536 -24.43 5.53 -44.84
N LEU A 537 -24.69 6.62 -44.12
CA LEU A 537 -25.89 6.76 -43.27
C LEU A 537 -27.14 7.22 -44.03
N LYS A 538 -27.04 7.56 -45.31
CA LYS A 538 -28.14 8.13 -46.11
C LYS A 538 -29.41 7.28 -46.06
N SER A 539 -29.28 5.95 -46.08
CA SER A 539 -30.41 5.02 -46.04
C SER A 539 -31.10 4.92 -44.68
N THR A 540 -30.41 5.22 -43.57
CA THR A 540 -30.95 5.12 -42.21
C THR A 540 -31.30 6.48 -41.58
N MET A 541 -31.04 7.59 -42.28
CA MET A 541 -31.32 8.96 -41.81
C MET A 541 -32.76 9.16 -41.30
N GLY A 542 -33.76 8.55 -41.95
CA GLY A 542 -35.15 8.64 -41.53
C GLY A 542 -35.41 8.01 -40.15
N ASP A 543 -34.76 6.89 -39.85
CA ASP A 543 -34.90 6.20 -38.57
C ASP A 543 -34.07 6.86 -37.47
N LEU A 544 -32.88 7.36 -37.80
CA LEU A 544 -32.04 8.11 -36.86
C LEU A 544 -32.75 9.37 -36.35
N LYS A 545 -33.50 10.08 -37.20
CA LYS A 545 -34.29 11.26 -36.81
C LYS A 545 -35.34 10.93 -35.74
N LYS A 546 -35.90 9.72 -35.72
CA LYS A 546 -36.88 9.29 -34.70
C LYS A 546 -36.23 9.02 -33.34
N LEU A 547 -34.91 8.82 -33.29
CA LEU A 547 -34.16 8.51 -32.07
C LEU A 547 -33.60 9.77 -31.36
N VAL A 548 -33.68 10.95 -31.98
CA VAL A 548 -33.07 12.20 -31.48
C VAL A 548 -33.50 12.56 -30.05
N ASP A 549 -34.79 12.38 -29.73
CA ASP A 549 -35.34 12.76 -28.43
C ASP A 549 -34.98 11.78 -27.32
N THR A 550 -34.57 10.55 -27.67
CA THR A 550 -34.27 9.48 -26.71
C THR A 550 -32.77 9.14 -26.62
N GLN A 551 -31.99 9.50 -27.64
CA GLN A 551 -30.57 9.16 -27.75
C GLN A 551 -29.72 10.42 -28.02
N GLN A 552 -29.08 10.92 -26.96
CA GLN A 552 -28.19 12.09 -27.04
C GLN A 552 -27.05 11.94 -28.06
N GLY A 553 -26.47 10.74 -28.19
CA GLY A 553 -25.40 10.46 -29.15
C GLY A 553 -25.89 10.60 -30.59
N THR A 554 -27.11 10.14 -30.87
CA THR A 554 -27.75 10.23 -32.19
C THR A 554 -28.09 11.68 -32.54
N LYS A 555 -28.58 12.44 -31.56
CA LYS A 555 -28.78 13.89 -31.70
C LYS A 555 -27.51 14.61 -32.13
N LEU A 556 -26.42 14.43 -31.37
CA LEU A 556 -25.12 15.08 -31.67
C LEU A 556 -24.53 14.64 -33.01
N LEU A 557 -24.70 13.36 -33.37
CA LEU A 557 -24.27 12.84 -34.67
C LEU A 557 -25.00 13.55 -35.82
N LEU A 558 -26.33 13.70 -35.72
CA LEU A 558 -27.12 14.37 -36.76
C LEU A 558 -26.81 15.87 -36.85
N GLU A 559 -26.57 16.54 -35.71
CA GLU A 559 -26.12 17.93 -35.69
C GLU A 559 -24.77 18.12 -36.40
N LYS A 560 -23.86 17.15 -36.29
CA LYS A 560 -22.55 17.18 -36.96
C LYS A 560 -22.59 16.84 -38.45
N LEU A 561 -23.65 16.19 -38.91
CA LEU A 561 -23.83 15.77 -40.31
C LEU A 561 -24.55 16.83 -41.16
N GLN A 562 -25.19 17.81 -40.52
CA GLN A 562 -25.72 19.03 -41.14
C GLN A 562 -24.57 19.99 -41.44
#